data_AF-T0GY10-F1
#
_entry.id   AF-T0GY10-F1
#
_cell.length_a   1.000
_cell.length_b   1.000
_cell.length_c   1.000
_cell.angle_alpha   90.00
_cell.angle_beta   90.00
_cell.angle_gamma   90.00
#
_symmetry.space_group_name_H-M   'P 1'
#
loop_
_entity.id
_entity.type
_entity.pdbx_description
1 polymer ?
#
loop_
_entity_poly.entity_id
_entity_poly.type
_entity_poly.pdbx_seq_one_letter_code
_entity_poly.pdbx_strand_id
1 'polypeptide(L)'
;MMMRDLHDEELRALLAFRQRHGRCWKAALLLRWSAGTDTDEPGSAYLRHLRNIAGPRWLIGLSASMLDDAARRFAGTVDLALVGIFMENAVGFARGAAGGVEIAPASAAHSLAIAIELGLKAFLMKAGYADDWNRVHIRHDLEKALALAMEAGLSGLPPELPELAAILSPAYRRHQIDALFRAGASPFDVADVSHCIDRLLAVIRAQIV
;
A
#
# COMPACT_ATOMS: atom_id res chain seq x y z
N MET A 1 -11.83 5.79 -24.44
CA MET A 1 -10.45 6.03 -23.99
C MET A 1 -10.33 5.39 -22.62
N MET A 2 -9.55 4.32 -22.47
CA MET A 2 -9.37 3.66 -21.17
C MET A 2 -8.70 4.62 -20.20
N MET A 3 -9.27 4.79 -18.99
CA MET A 3 -8.60 5.46 -17.89
C MET A 3 -7.35 4.64 -17.55
N ARG A 4 -6.17 5.21 -17.82
CA ARG A 4 -4.89 4.63 -17.40
C ARG A 4 -4.78 4.73 -15.87
N ASP A 5 -4.23 3.69 -15.25
CA ASP A 5 -3.87 3.72 -13.83
C ASP A 5 -2.76 4.75 -13.63
N LEU A 6 -3.06 5.80 -12.86
CA LEU A 6 -2.09 6.81 -12.48
C LEU A 6 -1.29 6.32 -11.28
N HIS A 7 -0.01 6.65 -11.25
CA HIS A 7 0.80 6.39 -10.06
C HIS A 7 0.35 7.30 -8.91
N ASP A 8 0.55 6.84 -7.67
CA ASP A 8 0.16 7.58 -6.48
C ASP A 8 0.78 8.98 -6.41
N GLU A 9 2.04 9.12 -6.81
CA GLU A 9 2.73 10.42 -6.85
C GLU A 9 2.09 11.39 -7.85
N GLU A 10 1.60 10.89 -8.98
CA GLU A 10 0.86 11.70 -9.95
C GLU A 10 -0.49 12.13 -9.40
N LEU A 11 -1.20 11.22 -8.71
CA LEU A 11 -2.45 11.54 -8.02
C LEU A 11 -2.24 12.56 -6.92
N ARG A 12 -1.22 12.41 -6.07
CA ARG A 12 -0.86 13.36 -5.02
C ARG A 12 -0.54 14.74 -5.58
N ALA A 13 0.25 14.79 -6.66
CA ALA A 13 0.56 16.06 -7.33
C ALA A 13 -0.70 16.75 -7.88
N LEU A 14 -1.61 16.00 -8.52
CA LEU A 14 -2.89 16.53 -9.00
C LEU A 14 -3.79 17.01 -7.86
N LEU A 15 -3.87 16.27 -6.76
CA LEU A 15 -4.66 16.64 -5.58
C LEU A 15 -4.13 17.92 -4.94
N ALA A 16 -2.81 18.02 -4.75
CA ALA A 16 -2.16 19.22 -4.21
C ALA A 16 -2.37 20.44 -5.12
N PHE A 17 -2.29 20.26 -6.44
CA PHE A 17 -2.59 21.32 -7.40
C PHE A 17 -4.07 21.73 -7.33
N ARG A 18 -5.00 20.76 -7.32
CA ARG A 18 -6.44 21.01 -7.16
C ARG A 18 -6.77 21.77 -5.89
N GLN A 19 -6.13 21.42 -4.77
CA GLN A 19 -6.35 22.08 -3.49
C GLN A 19 -5.96 23.56 -3.53
N ARG A 20 -4.80 23.91 -4.12
CA ARG A 20 -4.30 25.29 -4.20
C ARG A 20 -5.08 26.17 -5.19
N HIS A 21 -5.54 25.59 -6.30
CA HIS A 21 -6.19 26.34 -7.39
C HIS A 21 -7.73 26.24 -7.38
N GLY A 22 -8.31 25.47 -6.48
CA GLY A 22 -9.75 25.37 -6.28
C GLY A 22 -10.51 24.88 -7.51
N ARG A 23 -11.72 25.42 -7.74
CA ARG A 23 -12.63 24.95 -8.80
C ARG A 23 -12.08 25.10 -10.23
N CYS A 24 -11.15 26.03 -10.45
CA CYS A 24 -10.58 26.31 -11.76
C CYS A 24 -9.23 25.59 -12.01
N TRP A 25 -8.86 24.63 -11.17
CA TRP A 25 -7.55 23.99 -11.20
C TRP A 25 -7.17 23.37 -12.55
N LYS A 26 -8.11 22.75 -13.29
CA LYS A 26 -7.81 22.20 -14.62
C LYS A 26 -7.39 23.29 -15.61
N ALA A 27 -8.10 24.42 -15.62
CA ALA A 27 -7.77 25.55 -16.49
C ALA A 27 -6.41 26.15 -16.11
N ALA A 28 -6.12 26.27 -14.81
CA ALA A 28 -4.82 26.74 -14.33
C ALA A 28 -3.68 25.79 -14.73
N LEU A 29 -3.87 24.48 -14.62
CA LEU A 29 -2.85 23.49 -14.99
C LEU A 29 -2.60 23.49 -16.51
N LEU A 30 -3.66 23.57 -17.32
CA LEU A 30 -3.54 23.69 -18.78
C LEU A 30 -2.76 24.95 -19.19
N LEU A 31 -3.03 26.08 -18.54
CA LEU A 31 -2.33 27.35 -18.80
C LEU A 31 -0.84 27.24 -18.46
N ARG A 32 -0.50 26.59 -17.35
CA ARG A 32 0.92 26.38 -16.98
C ARG A 32 1.63 25.46 -17.94
N TRP A 33 0.98 24.38 -18.36
CA TRP A 33 1.53 23.48 -19.38
C TRP A 33 1.78 24.16 -20.72
N SER A 34 0.91 25.08 -21.15
CA SER A 34 1.09 25.81 -22.41
C SER A 34 2.13 26.92 -22.30
N ALA A 35 2.21 27.59 -21.15
CA ALA A 35 3.17 28.66 -20.87
C ALA A 35 4.56 28.14 -20.47
N GLY A 36 4.69 26.84 -20.16
CA GLY A 36 5.93 26.24 -19.65
C GLY A 36 6.28 26.64 -18.22
N THR A 37 5.33 27.24 -17.48
CA THR A 37 5.49 27.69 -16.08
C THR A 37 5.07 26.64 -15.06
N ASP A 38 4.89 25.39 -15.53
CA ASP A 38 4.66 24.23 -14.67
C ASP A 38 5.91 23.79 -13.90
N THR A 39 7.11 24.24 -14.30
CA THR A 39 8.38 23.93 -13.62
C THR A 39 8.43 24.41 -12.18
N ASP A 40 7.74 25.51 -11.90
CA ASP A 40 7.77 26.20 -10.61
C ASP A 40 6.77 25.61 -9.62
N GLU A 41 6.00 24.60 -10.04
CA GLU A 41 4.98 23.98 -9.21
C GLU A 41 5.55 22.87 -8.32
N PRO A 42 5.11 22.75 -7.05
CA PRO A 42 5.35 21.56 -6.26
C PRO A 42 4.87 20.31 -7.01
N GLY A 43 5.72 19.28 -7.09
CA GLY A 43 5.42 18.06 -7.85
C GLY A 43 5.46 18.23 -9.37
N SER A 44 6.11 19.29 -9.89
CA SER A 44 6.21 19.59 -11.32
C SER A 44 6.70 18.43 -12.17
N ALA A 45 7.62 17.61 -11.66
CA ALA A 45 8.09 16.39 -12.36
C ALA A 45 6.93 15.44 -12.72
N TYR A 46 6.02 15.19 -11.78
CA TYR A 46 4.85 14.32 -11.99
C TYR A 46 3.79 14.98 -12.86
N LEU A 47 3.51 16.28 -12.67
CA LEU A 47 2.58 17.01 -13.52
C LEU A 47 3.06 17.08 -14.98
N ARG A 48 4.37 17.18 -15.21
CA ARG A 48 5.00 17.12 -16.53
C ARG A 48 4.95 15.72 -17.12
N HIS A 49 5.20 14.70 -16.31
CA HIS A 49 5.08 13.33 -16.74
C HIS A 49 3.68 13.07 -17.30
N LEU A 50 2.63 13.45 -16.57
CA LEU A 50 1.24 13.40 -17.03
C LEU A 50 1.00 14.13 -18.35
N ARG A 51 1.53 15.35 -18.49
CA ARG A 51 1.45 16.11 -19.75
C ARG A 51 2.08 15.34 -20.90
N ASN A 52 3.27 14.78 -20.70
CA ASN A 52 4.03 14.10 -21.74
C ASN A 52 3.39 12.77 -22.15
N ILE A 53 2.77 12.04 -21.21
CA ILE A 53 2.20 10.71 -21.49
C ILE A 53 0.72 10.74 -21.92
N ALA A 54 -0.04 11.77 -21.53
CA ALA A 54 -1.50 11.80 -21.71
C ALA A 54 -2.02 13.10 -22.35
N GLY A 55 -1.32 14.22 -22.13
CA GLY A 55 -1.62 15.50 -22.75
C GLY A 55 -2.91 16.19 -22.29
N PRO A 56 -3.21 17.38 -22.85
CA PRO A 56 -4.33 18.24 -22.43
C PRO A 56 -5.72 17.59 -22.50
N ARG A 57 -5.99 16.79 -23.53
CA ARG A 57 -7.31 16.15 -23.74
C ARG A 57 -7.66 15.19 -22.61
N TRP A 58 -6.67 14.47 -22.10
CA TRP A 58 -6.85 13.57 -20.97
C TRP A 58 -7.23 14.33 -19.70
N LEU A 59 -6.56 15.45 -19.40
CA LEU A 59 -6.84 16.26 -18.20
C LEU A 59 -8.29 16.77 -18.21
N ILE A 60 -8.80 17.18 -19.37
CA ILE A 60 -10.19 17.60 -19.55
C ILE A 60 -11.13 16.44 -19.23
N GLY A 61 -10.85 15.25 -19.77
CA GLY A 61 -11.63 14.02 -19.56
C GLY A 61 -11.48 13.35 -18.19
N LEU A 62 -10.50 13.76 -17.37
CA LEU A 62 -10.27 13.18 -16.04
C LEU A 62 -11.51 13.33 -15.15
N SER A 63 -12.04 12.22 -14.64
CA SER A 63 -13.26 12.22 -13.84
C SER A 63 -13.03 12.85 -12.47
N ALA A 64 -14.01 13.61 -11.99
CA ALA A 64 -13.98 14.15 -10.62
C ALA A 64 -14.00 13.01 -9.59
N SER A 65 -14.79 11.95 -9.85
CA SER A 65 -14.89 10.78 -8.97
C SER A 65 -13.55 10.09 -8.73
N MET A 66 -12.72 9.91 -9.78
CA MET A 66 -11.39 9.32 -9.63
C MET A 66 -10.50 10.13 -8.69
N LEU A 67 -10.50 11.46 -8.81
CA LEU A 67 -9.74 12.31 -7.90
C LEU A 67 -10.36 12.36 -6.50
N ASP A 68 -11.68 12.28 -6.37
CA ASP A 68 -12.33 12.22 -5.07
C ASP A 68 -12.04 10.87 -4.36
N ASP A 69 -11.95 9.76 -5.11
CA ASP A 69 -11.50 8.47 -4.60
C ASP A 69 -10.03 8.51 -4.16
N ALA A 70 -9.16 9.11 -4.97
CA ALA A 70 -7.77 9.33 -4.61
C ALA A 70 -7.63 10.23 -3.37
N ALA A 71 -8.46 11.28 -3.28
CA ALA A 71 -8.49 12.15 -2.11
C ALA A 71 -8.89 11.36 -0.85
N ARG A 72 -9.92 10.50 -0.93
CA ARG A 72 -10.30 9.61 0.18
C ARG A 72 -9.19 8.63 0.56
N ARG A 73 -8.51 8.05 -0.43
CA ARG A 73 -7.36 7.15 -0.23
C ARG A 73 -6.24 7.83 0.55
N PHE A 74 -5.89 9.05 0.18
CA PHE A 74 -4.79 9.82 0.79
C PHE A 74 -5.25 10.83 1.85
N ALA A 75 -6.47 10.71 2.36
CA ALA A 75 -6.99 11.56 3.44
C ALA A 75 -6.45 11.18 4.82
N GLY A 76 -5.46 10.29 4.89
CA GLY A 76 -4.85 9.87 6.15
C GLY A 76 -4.03 11.00 6.74
N THR A 77 -4.49 11.57 7.85
CA THR A 77 -3.57 12.28 8.74
C THR A 77 -2.58 11.26 9.28
N VAL A 78 -1.28 11.50 9.11
CA VAL A 78 -0.24 10.60 9.62
C VAL A 78 -0.28 10.63 11.15
N ASP A 79 -1.00 9.68 11.74
CA ASP A 79 -1.05 9.42 13.17
C ASP A 79 0.07 8.43 13.52
N LEU A 80 1.21 8.98 13.96
CA LEU A 80 2.38 8.18 14.32
C LEU A 80 2.13 7.26 15.52
N ALA A 81 1.20 7.60 16.41
CA ALA A 81 0.85 6.72 17.52
C ALA A 81 0.10 5.49 17.01
N LEU A 82 -0.85 5.69 16.10
CA LEU A 82 -1.58 4.58 15.48
C LEU A 82 -0.68 3.70 14.59
N VAL A 83 0.23 4.31 13.82
CA VAL A 83 1.27 3.57 13.08
C VAL A 83 2.13 2.73 14.03
N GLY A 84 2.53 3.29 15.17
CA GLY A 84 3.26 2.58 16.22
C GLY A 84 2.48 1.38 16.77
N ILE A 85 1.20 1.55 17.09
CA ILE A 85 0.32 0.47 17.57
C ILE A 85 0.22 -0.68 16.57
N PHE A 86 0.05 -0.38 15.28
CA PHE A 86 0.00 -1.43 14.25
C PHE A 86 1.32 -2.21 14.18
N MET A 87 2.46 -1.53 14.28
CA MET A 87 3.77 -2.18 14.28
C MET A 87 4.04 -3.00 15.53
N GLU A 88 3.64 -2.52 16.70
CA GLU A 88 3.73 -3.27 17.95
C GLU A 88 2.91 -4.55 17.88
N ASN A 89 1.67 -4.45 17.39
CA ASN A 89 0.81 -5.60 17.18
C ASN A 89 1.40 -6.57 16.14
N ALA A 90 1.90 -6.09 15.00
CA ALA A 90 2.52 -6.91 13.97
C ALA A 90 3.69 -7.74 14.54
N VAL A 91 4.58 -7.10 15.31
CA VAL A 91 5.69 -7.77 16.00
C VAL A 91 5.19 -8.75 17.07
N GLY A 92 4.14 -8.40 17.81
CA GLY A 92 3.51 -9.27 18.79
C GLY A 92 3.01 -10.58 18.18
N PHE A 93 2.30 -10.49 17.05
CA PHE A 93 1.81 -11.66 16.31
C PHE A 93 2.95 -12.51 15.75
N ALA A 94 3.98 -11.88 15.16
CA ALA A 94 5.15 -12.60 14.63
C ALA A 94 5.89 -13.37 15.75
N ARG A 95 6.14 -12.72 16.89
CA ARG A 95 6.77 -13.35 18.05
C ARG A 95 5.93 -14.49 18.62
N GLY A 96 4.61 -14.31 18.72
CA GLY A 96 3.70 -15.35 19.19
C GLY A 96 3.71 -16.56 18.27
N ALA A 97 3.75 -16.35 16.95
CA ALA A 97 3.81 -17.41 15.95
C ALA A 97 5.09 -18.24 16.04
N ALA A 98 6.24 -17.60 16.28
CA ALA A 98 7.55 -18.26 16.36
C ALA A 98 7.57 -19.40 17.41
N GLY A 99 6.87 -19.25 18.53
CA GLY A 99 6.76 -20.30 19.55
C GLY A 99 5.82 -21.46 19.18
N GLY A 100 5.02 -21.32 18.12
CA GLY A 100 4.00 -22.28 17.71
C GLY A 100 4.28 -22.99 16.39
N VAL A 101 5.40 -22.72 15.72
CA VAL A 101 5.66 -23.22 14.35
C VAL A 101 5.66 -24.74 14.25
N GLU A 102 6.19 -25.46 15.25
CA GLU A 102 6.24 -26.92 15.28
C GLU A 102 4.95 -27.55 15.85
N ILE A 103 4.29 -26.85 16.79
CA ILE A 103 3.18 -27.41 17.58
C ILE A 103 1.83 -27.15 16.88
N ALA A 104 1.66 -25.96 16.31
CA ALA A 104 0.42 -25.50 15.71
C ALA A 104 0.70 -24.67 14.44
N PRO A 105 1.28 -25.27 13.39
CA PRO A 105 1.77 -24.57 12.19
C PRO A 105 0.70 -23.74 11.47
N ALA A 106 -0.55 -24.21 11.44
CA ALA A 106 -1.64 -23.46 10.82
C ALA A 106 -2.00 -22.17 11.58
N SER A 107 -2.03 -22.25 12.92
CA SER A 107 -2.24 -21.09 13.80
C SER A 107 -1.07 -20.09 13.73
N ALA A 108 0.16 -20.62 13.67
CA ALA A 108 1.35 -19.80 13.45
C ALA A 108 1.28 -19.10 12.10
N ALA A 109 0.97 -19.80 11.00
CA ALA A 109 0.82 -19.19 9.68
C ALA A 109 -0.29 -18.13 9.64
N HIS A 110 -1.40 -18.33 10.35
CA HIS A 110 -2.45 -17.33 10.48
C HIS A 110 -1.96 -16.07 11.20
N SER A 111 -1.24 -16.24 12.30
CA SER A 111 -0.64 -15.14 13.06
C SER A 111 0.41 -14.38 12.22
N LEU A 112 1.20 -15.08 11.40
CA LEU A 112 2.15 -14.46 10.47
C LEU A 112 1.43 -13.68 9.37
N ALA A 113 0.30 -14.17 8.84
CA ALA A 113 -0.53 -13.41 7.90
C ALA A 113 -1.06 -12.09 8.51
N ILE A 114 -1.49 -12.11 9.78
CA ILE A 114 -1.87 -10.90 10.52
C ILE A 114 -0.66 -9.95 10.65
N ALA A 115 0.53 -10.47 10.95
CA ALA A 115 1.74 -9.66 11.06
C ALA A 115 2.09 -8.95 9.72
N ILE A 116 1.96 -9.64 8.58
CA ILE A 116 2.11 -9.02 7.23
C ILE A 116 1.10 -7.90 7.06
N GLU A 117 -0.19 -8.19 7.32
CA GLU A 117 -1.28 -7.23 7.11
C GLU A 117 -1.05 -5.94 7.91
N LEU A 118 -0.76 -6.08 9.21
CA LEU A 118 -0.58 -4.95 10.10
C LEU A 118 0.68 -4.15 9.76
N GLY A 119 1.80 -4.82 9.46
CA GLY A 119 3.03 -4.15 9.06
C GLY A 119 2.86 -3.33 7.78
N LEU A 120 2.26 -3.92 6.74
CA LEU A 120 2.03 -3.22 5.48
C LEU A 120 1.03 -2.07 5.62
N LYS A 121 -0.02 -2.22 6.44
CA LYS A 121 -0.95 -1.12 6.73
C LYS A 121 -0.27 0.02 7.48
N ALA A 122 0.61 -0.28 8.44
CA ALA A 122 1.40 0.73 9.13
C ALA A 122 2.27 1.54 8.16
N PHE A 123 2.93 0.85 7.22
CA PHE A 123 3.71 1.51 6.16
C PHE A 123 2.84 2.41 5.28
N LEU A 124 1.70 1.91 4.81
CA LEU A 124 0.78 2.68 3.98
C LEU A 124 0.24 3.91 4.72
N MET A 125 -0.07 3.78 6.01
CA MET A 125 -0.51 4.91 6.84
C MET A 125 0.59 5.97 7.00
N LYS A 126 1.85 5.57 7.19
CA LYS A 126 3.00 6.50 7.16
C LYS A 126 3.11 7.20 5.80
N ALA A 127 2.80 6.50 4.71
CA ALA A 127 2.74 7.05 3.35
C ALA A 127 1.46 7.90 3.08
N GLY A 128 0.66 8.19 4.10
CA GLY A 128 -0.51 9.07 4.02
C GLY A 128 -1.81 8.37 3.59
N TYR A 129 -1.84 7.04 3.52
CA TYR A 129 -3.08 6.32 3.28
C TYR A 129 -3.98 6.40 4.52
N ALA A 130 -5.28 6.63 4.31
CA ALA A 130 -6.25 6.61 5.39
C ALA A 130 -6.45 5.18 5.94
N ASP A 131 -6.45 5.03 7.27
CA ASP A 131 -6.69 3.73 7.92
C ASP A 131 -8.05 3.12 7.52
N ASP A 132 -9.12 3.93 7.56
CA ASP A 132 -10.44 3.49 7.12
C ASP A 132 -10.46 3.01 5.67
N TRP A 133 -9.67 3.66 4.80
CA TRP A 133 -9.53 3.22 3.41
C TRP A 133 -8.79 1.88 3.34
N ASN A 134 -7.67 1.73 4.05
CA ASN A 134 -6.93 0.47 4.14
C ASN A 134 -7.85 -0.67 4.63
N ARG A 135 -8.63 -0.43 5.68
CA ARG A 135 -9.58 -1.39 6.23
C ARG A 135 -10.62 -1.82 5.20
N VAL A 136 -11.21 -0.88 4.46
CA VAL A 136 -12.30 -1.19 3.52
C VAL A 136 -11.78 -1.81 2.21
N HIS A 137 -10.68 -1.30 1.66
CA HIS A 137 -10.22 -1.61 0.32
C HIS A 137 -9.12 -2.69 0.26
N ILE A 138 -8.31 -2.84 1.31
CA ILE A 138 -7.28 -3.88 1.40
C ILE A 138 -7.80 -5.09 2.18
N ARG A 139 -8.46 -4.86 3.32
CA ARG A 139 -8.96 -5.93 4.21
C ARG A 139 -7.84 -6.93 4.54
N HIS A 140 -8.04 -8.21 4.20
CA HIS A 140 -7.14 -9.34 4.39
C HIS A 140 -6.41 -9.74 3.10
N ASP A 141 -6.33 -8.83 2.12
CA ASP A 141 -5.66 -9.06 0.84
C ASP A 141 -4.18 -8.66 0.93
N LEU A 142 -3.30 -9.65 1.17
CA LEU A 142 -1.88 -9.43 1.40
C LEU A 142 -1.15 -9.04 0.10
N GLU A 143 -1.54 -9.63 -1.03
CA GLU A 143 -0.97 -9.30 -2.34
C GLU A 143 -1.25 -7.83 -2.68
N LYS A 144 -2.50 -7.40 -2.48
CA LYS A 144 -2.88 -6.00 -2.68
C LYS A 144 -2.17 -5.07 -1.71
N ALA A 145 -2.08 -5.43 -0.43
CA ALA A 145 -1.35 -4.63 0.56
C ALA A 145 0.13 -4.44 0.14
N LEU A 146 0.76 -5.51 -0.33
CA LEU A 146 2.16 -5.50 -0.73
C LEU A 146 2.37 -4.67 -2.00
N ALA A 147 1.52 -4.85 -3.01
CA ALA A 147 1.59 -4.07 -4.24
C ALA A 147 1.47 -2.57 -3.97
N LEU A 148 0.49 -2.17 -3.16
CA LEU A 148 0.30 -0.77 -2.76
C LEU A 148 1.51 -0.24 -1.97
N ALA A 149 2.08 -1.04 -1.07
CA ALA A 149 3.24 -0.63 -0.30
C ALA A 149 4.47 -0.42 -1.19
N MET A 150 4.70 -1.31 -2.16
CA MET A 150 5.76 -1.18 -3.16
C MET A 150 5.56 0.06 -4.04
N GLU A 151 4.33 0.31 -4.51
CA GLU A 151 3.97 1.53 -5.26
C GLU A 151 4.20 2.80 -4.43
N ALA A 152 3.94 2.73 -3.12
CA ALA A 152 4.22 3.80 -2.17
C ALA A 152 5.70 3.94 -1.78
N GLY A 153 6.59 3.12 -2.36
CA GLY A 153 8.04 3.24 -2.21
C GLY A 153 8.68 2.26 -1.22
N LEU A 154 7.94 1.28 -0.68
CA LEU A 154 8.52 0.23 0.15
C LEU A 154 9.57 -0.54 -0.66
N SER A 155 10.80 -0.55 -0.17
CA SER A 155 11.93 -1.21 -0.84
C SER A 155 12.72 -2.10 0.14
N GLY A 156 13.63 -2.92 -0.39
CA GLY A 156 14.45 -3.84 0.43
C GLY A 156 13.69 -5.05 0.97
N LEU A 157 12.59 -5.44 0.33
CA LEU A 157 11.75 -6.56 0.74
C LEU A 157 12.51 -7.91 0.66
N PRO A 158 12.21 -8.88 1.55
CA PRO A 158 12.66 -10.25 1.37
C PRO A 158 12.21 -10.80 0.01
N PRO A 159 13.09 -11.45 -0.78
CA PRO A 159 12.77 -11.86 -2.15
C PRO A 159 11.64 -12.90 -2.23
N GLU A 160 11.45 -13.71 -1.18
CA GLU A 160 10.39 -14.71 -1.08
C GLU A 160 9.00 -14.14 -0.71
N LEU A 161 8.93 -12.89 -0.25
CA LEU A 161 7.70 -12.29 0.27
C LEU A 161 6.56 -12.22 -0.77
N PRO A 162 6.79 -11.85 -2.04
CA PRO A 162 5.70 -11.81 -3.03
C PRO A 162 5.06 -13.18 -3.29
N GLU A 163 5.88 -14.24 -3.36
CA GLU A 163 5.39 -15.62 -3.53
C GLU A 163 4.61 -16.07 -2.30
N LEU A 164 5.14 -15.79 -1.10
CA LEU A 164 4.45 -16.07 0.15
C LEU A 164 3.09 -15.36 0.25
N ALA A 165 3.04 -14.08 -0.13
CA ALA A 165 1.79 -13.31 -0.14
C ALA A 165 0.77 -13.92 -1.11
N ALA A 166 1.20 -14.37 -2.29
CA ALA A 166 0.34 -15.04 -3.27
C ALA A 166 -0.21 -16.39 -2.77
N ILE A 167 0.56 -17.13 -1.99
CA ILE A 167 0.09 -18.39 -1.36
C ILE A 167 -0.90 -18.10 -0.23
N LEU A 168 -0.56 -17.17 0.67
CA LEU A 168 -1.36 -16.89 1.88
C LEU A 168 -2.65 -16.13 1.56
N SER A 169 -2.62 -15.15 0.65
CA SER A 169 -3.71 -14.19 0.48
C SER A 169 -5.06 -14.81 0.11
N PRO A 170 -5.17 -15.79 -0.81
CA PRO A 170 -6.46 -16.41 -1.13
C PRO A 170 -7.11 -17.10 0.06
N ALA A 171 -6.32 -17.79 0.89
CA ALA A 171 -6.79 -18.48 2.08
C ALA A 171 -7.09 -17.50 3.22
N TYR A 172 -6.24 -16.51 3.44
CA TYR A 172 -6.41 -15.50 4.48
C TYR A 172 -7.68 -14.66 4.27
N ARG A 173 -7.95 -14.21 3.04
CA ARG A 173 -9.18 -13.48 2.67
C ARG A 173 -10.47 -14.23 3.00
N ARG A 174 -10.42 -15.54 3.05
CA ARG A 174 -11.58 -16.41 3.34
C ARG A 174 -11.57 -16.96 4.76
N HIS A 175 -10.61 -16.56 5.59
CA HIS A 175 -10.36 -17.13 6.92
C HIS A 175 -10.17 -18.66 6.87
N GLN A 176 -9.41 -19.13 5.88
CA GLN A 176 -9.19 -20.56 5.57
C GLN A 176 -7.71 -20.93 5.57
N ILE A 177 -6.87 -20.27 6.36
CA ILE A 177 -5.44 -20.63 6.47
C ILE A 177 -5.27 -22.10 6.85
N ASP A 178 -6.09 -22.62 7.78
CA ASP A 178 -6.07 -24.04 8.17
C ASP A 178 -6.27 -24.99 6.99
N ALA A 179 -6.97 -24.55 5.94
CA ALA A 179 -7.20 -25.36 4.75
C ALA A 179 -5.89 -25.69 4.01
N LEU A 180 -4.86 -24.84 4.11
CA LEU A 180 -3.55 -25.06 3.51
C LEU A 180 -2.80 -26.24 4.16
N PHE A 181 -3.19 -26.64 5.38
CA PHE A 181 -2.50 -27.65 6.17
C PHE A 181 -3.26 -28.99 6.24
N ARG A 182 -4.52 -29.05 5.74
CA ARG A 182 -5.41 -30.23 5.88
C ARG A 182 -4.90 -31.51 5.20
N ALA A 183 -3.96 -31.41 4.27
CA ALA A 183 -3.40 -32.56 3.55
C ALA A 183 -2.09 -33.11 4.15
N GLY A 184 -1.63 -32.58 5.30
CA GLY A 184 -0.40 -33.03 5.97
C GLY A 184 0.90 -32.52 5.32
N ALA A 185 0.84 -31.93 4.12
CA ALA A 185 1.92 -31.15 3.53
C ALA A 185 1.55 -29.66 3.60
N SER A 186 2.41 -28.88 4.23
CA SER A 186 2.33 -27.41 4.17
C SER A 186 2.88 -26.94 2.82
N PRO A 187 2.29 -25.92 2.18
CA PRO A 187 2.83 -25.35 0.94
C PRO A 187 4.15 -24.60 1.14
N PHE A 188 4.57 -24.37 2.38
CA PHE A 188 5.82 -23.70 2.77
C PHE A 188 6.28 -24.16 4.16
N ASP A 189 7.55 -23.95 4.48
CA ASP A 189 8.06 -24.12 5.84
C ASP A 189 7.65 -22.91 6.71
N VAL A 190 6.92 -23.16 7.81
CA VAL A 190 6.42 -22.09 8.67
C VAL A 190 7.54 -21.39 9.44
N ALA A 191 8.65 -22.08 9.72
CA ALA A 191 9.82 -21.47 10.35
C ALA A 191 10.52 -20.49 9.40
N ASP A 192 10.68 -20.86 8.13
CA ASP A 192 11.22 -19.97 7.09
C ASP A 192 10.32 -18.76 6.88
N VAL A 193 8.99 -18.97 6.86
CA VAL A 193 8.02 -17.88 6.81
C VAL A 193 8.17 -16.94 8.01
N SER A 194 8.34 -17.48 9.23
CA SER A 194 8.58 -16.65 10.41
C SER A 194 9.82 -15.78 10.26
N HIS A 195 10.92 -16.34 9.74
CA HIS A 195 12.15 -15.57 9.50
C HIS A 195 11.97 -14.50 8.42
N CYS A 196 11.27 -14.82 7.31
CA CYS A 196 10.90 -13.85 6.28
C CYS A 196 10.12 -12.67 6.87
N ILE A 197 9.16 -12.94 7.76
CA ILE A 197 8.31 -11.93 8.41
C ILE A 197 9.15 -11.03 9.32
N ASP A 198 10.07 -11.57 10.10
CA ASP A 198 10.96 -10.77 10.94
C ASP A 198 11.79 -9.79 10.10
N ARG A 199 12.31 -10.24 8.95
CA ARG A 199 13.02 -9.38 8.01
C ARG A 199 12.11 -8.31 7.40
N LEU A 200 10.89 -8.67 6.99
CA LEU A 200 9.89 -7.71 6.50
C LEU A 200 9.60 -6.62 7.55
N LEU A 201 9.35 -7.00 8.80
CA LEU A 201 9.02 -6.05 9.86
C LEU A 201 10.21 -5.14 10.20
N ALA A 202 11.45 -5.66 10.11
CA ALA A 202 12.66 -4.84 10.24
C ALA A 202 12.78 -3.81 9.10
N VAL A 203 12.53 -4.23 7.86
CA VAL A 203 12.54 -3.37 6.66
C VAL A 203 11.51 -2.26 6.75
N ILE A 204 10.27 -2.60 7.15
CA ILE A 204 9.20 -1.63 7.33
C ILE A 204 9.56 -0.66 8.45
N ARG A 205 10.00 -1.16 9.61
CA ARG A 205 10.40 -0.33 10.74
C ARG A 205 11.44 0.71 10.33
N ALA A 206 12.47 0.31 9.58
CA ALA A 206 13.52 1.21 9.13
C ALA A 206 13.02 2.35 8.20
N GLN A 207 11.86 2.20 7.57
CA GLN A 207 11.30 3.17 6.62
C GLN A 207 10.13 3.99 7.18
N ILE A 208 9.66 3.69 8.40
CA ILE A 208 8.56 4.42 9.03
C ILE A 208 8.95 5.19 10.29
N VAL A 209 10.16 4.99 10.83
CA VAL A 209 10.74 5.85 11.88
C VAL A 209 10.94 7.25 11.30
#